data_AF-A0A2X2W7R0-F1
#
_entry.id   AF-A0A2X2W7R0-F1
#
_cell.length_a   1.000
_cell.length_b   1.000
_cell.length_c   1.000
_cell.angle_alpha   90.00
_cell.angle_beta   90.00
_cell.angle_gamma   90.00
#
_symmetry.space_group_name_H-M   'P 1'
#
loop_
_entity.id
_entity.type
_entity.pdbx_description
1 polymer ?
#
loop_
_entity_poly.entity_id
_entity_poly.type
_entity_poly.pdbx_seq_one_letter_code
_entity_poly.pdbx_strand_id
1 'polypeptide(L)' 'MWFWPLATRITWGRPITQGIISATGRIGLNPTGRQNFLQTDASINHGNSGGALVNSLGELMGINTPVI' A
#
# COMPACT_ATOMS: atom_id res chain seq x y z
N MET A 1 7.88 -4.92 -13.84
CA MET A 1 6.66 -4.12 -13.60
C MET A 1 5.51 -5.11 -13.51
N TRP A 2 4.93 -5.30 -12.33
CA TRP A 2 3.95 -6.37 -12.07
C TRP A 2 2.55 -5.78 -11.95
N PHE A 3 1.67 -6.05 -12.91
CA PHE A 3 0.33 -5.46 -12.95
C PHE A 3 -0.64 -6.26 -12.06
N TRP A 4 -0.61 -6.00 -10.75
CA TRP A 4 -1.62 -6.51 -9.82
C TRP A 4 -2.55 -5.37 -9.38
N PRO A 5 -3.86 -5.44 -9.69
CA PRO A 5 -4.82 -4.46 -9.20
C PRO A 5 -5.00 -4.58 -7.69
N LEU A 6 -4.88 -3.45 -6.98
CA LEU A 6 -5.03 -3.34 -5.53
C LEU A 6 -6.02 -2.25 -5.13
N ALA A 7 -6.66 -2.43 -4.00
CA ALA A 7 -7.50 -1.44 -3.33
C ALA A 7 -7.08 -1.28 -1.86
N THR A 8 -7.18 -0.07 -1.32
CA THR A 8 -6.97 0.18 0.11
C THR A 8 -8.30 0.07 0.85
N ARG A 9 -8.45 -0.90 1.75
CA ARG A 9 -9.70 -1.18 2.49
C ARG A 9 -9.75 -0.40 3.82
N ILE A 10 -10.97 -0.06 4.24
CA ILE A 10 -11.25 0.81 5.39
C ILE A 10 -12.04 0.14 6.50
N THR A 11 -11.71 0.57 7.72
CA THR A 11 -12.56 0.54 8.90
C THR A 11 -12.96 1.99 9.26
N TRP A 12 -14.26 2.25 9.39
CA TRP A 12 -14.86 3.47 9.97
C TRP A 12 -14.66 4.79 9.19
N GLY A 13 -15.28 4.93 8.01
CA GLY A 13 -15.54 6.26 7.39
C GLY A 13 -14.34 6.99 6.75
N ARG A 14 -13.21 6.31 6.52
CA ARG A 14 -12.03 6.84 5.81
C ARG A 14 -12.23 6.78 4.27
N PRO A 15 -11.38 7.43 3.44
CA PRO A 15 -11.47 7.41 1.96
C PRO A 15 -10.84 6.17 1.29
N ILE A 16 -11.56 5.52 0.37
CA ILE A 16 -11.09 4.35 -0.42
C ILE A 16 -10.30 4.83 -1.63
N THR A 17 -9.16 4.18 -1.91
CA THR A 17 -8.35 4.42 -3.11
C THR A 17 -8.00 3.11 -3.79
N GLN A 18 -7.93 3.12 -5.11
CA GLN A 18 -7.59 1.96 -5.94
C GLN A 18 -6.41 2.30 -6.84
N GLY A 19 -5.57 1.31 -7.13
CA GLY A 19 -4.38 1.46 -7.95
C GLY A 19 -3.76 0.13 -8.35
N ILE A 20 -2.52 0.16 -8.80
CA ILE A 20 -1.72 -0.98 -9.28
C ILE A 20 -0.37 -0.96 -8.56
N ILE A 21 0.17 -2.14 -8.24
CA ILE A 21 1.57 -2.25 -7.79
C ILE A 21 2.50 -1.83 -8.94
N SER A 22 3.23 -0.73 -8.75
CA SER A 22 4.21 -0.26 -9.74
C SER A 22 5.63 -0.80 -9.48
N ALA A 23 5.96 -1.12 -8.22
CA ALA A 23 7.24 -1.72 -7.85
C ALA A 23 7.13 -2.58 -6.57
N THR A 24 8.04 -3.54 -6.44
CA THR A 24 8.18 -4.43 -5.28
C THR A 24 9.64 -4.43 -4.82
N GLY A 25 9.94 -4.84 -3.59
CA GLY A 25 11.34 -4.94 -3.16
C GLY A 25 11.98 -3.60 -2.82
N ARG A 26 11.19 -2.53 -2.59
CA ARG A 26 11.76 -1.23 -2.26
C ARG A 26 12.31 -1.24 -0.84
N ILE A 27 13.59 -0.96 -0.71
CA ILE A 27 14.24 -0.69 0.58
C ILE A 27 13.93 0.76 0.92
N GLY A 28 13.43 1.02 2.12
CA GLY A 28 13.11 2.39 2.54
C GLY A 28 14.36 3.19 2.93
N LEU A 29 14.12 4.41 3.42
CA LEU A 29 15.18 5.35 3.81
C LEU A 29 15.98 4.91 5.05
N ASN A 30 15.52 3.90 5.78
CA ASN A 30 16.25 3.37 6.92
C ASN A 30 17.06 2.12 6.51
N PRO A 31 18.38 2.23 6.34
CA PRO A 31 19.23 1.12 5.90
C PRO A 31 19.43 0.04 6.98
N THR A 32 19.02 0.26 8.23
CA THR A 32 19.21 -0.69 9.33
C THR A 32 18.00 -1.59 9.57
N GLY A 33 16.85 -1.30 8.94
CA GLY A 33 15.65 -2.13 9.01
C GLY A 33 15.49 -3.02 7.79
N ARG A 34 15.10 -4.29 7.97
CA ARG A 34 14.57 -5.11 6.87
C ARG A 34 13.24 -4.51 6.42
N GLN A 35 13.27 -3.69 5.39
CA GLN A 35 12.11 -3.07 4.78
C GLN A 35 11.95 -3.59 3.36
N ASN A 36 10.76 -4.12 3.04
CA ASN A 36 10.37 -4.54 1.70
C ASN A 36 9.02 -3.90 1.39
N PHE A 37 9.06 -2.74 0.76
CA PHE A 37 7.87 -1.99 0.41
C PHE A 37 7.33 -2.36 -0.97
N LEU A 38 6.00 -2.40 -1.02
CA LEU A 38 5.23 -2.35 -2.27
C LEU A 38 4.98 -0.88 -2.60
N GLN A 39 5.25 -0.49 -3.83
CA GLN A 39 4.85 0.81 -4.35
C GLN A 39 3.55 0.64 -5.13
N THR A 40 2.60 1.52 -4.86
CA THR A 40 1.32 1.62 -5.59
C THR A 40 1.12 3.06 -6.05
N ASP A 41 0.34 3.25 -7.11
CA ASP A 41 -0.17 4.56 -7.52
C ASP A 41 -1.51 4.91 -6.83
N ALA A 42 -2.07 3.99 -6.04
CA ALA A 42 -3.20 4.28 -5.17
C ALA A 42 -2.82 5.42 -4.22
N SER A 43 -3.67 6.44 -4.13
CA SER A 43 -3.36 7.62 -3.30
C SER A 43 -3.32 7.25 -1.81
N ILE A 44 -2.12 7.21 -1.22
CA ILE A 44 -1.93 7.01 0.22
C ILE A 44 -1.77 8.36 0.91
N ASN A 45 -2.69 8.68 1.80
CA ASN A 45 -2.76 9.91 2.57
C ASN A 45 -2.95 9.61 4.06
N HIS A 46 -2.86 10.62 4.92
CA HIS A 46 -3.06 10.46 6.37
C HIS A 46 -4.38 9.72 6.74
N GLY A 47 -5.42 9.86 5.91
CA GLY A 47 -6.71 9.21 6.10
C GLY A 47 -6.75 7.69 5.87
N ASN A 48 -5.89 7.12 5.01
CA ASN A 48 -5.82 5.67 4.74
C ASN A 48 -4.45 5.05 5.10
N SER A 49 -3.52 5.86 5.61
CA SER A 49 -2.32 5.46 6.35
C SER A 49 -2.69 4.51 7.51
N GLY A 50 -1.92 3.44 7.66
CA GLY A 50 -2.15 2.35 8.62
C GLY A 50 -3.29 1.39 8.21
N GLY A 51 -3.98 1.65 7.10
CA GLY A 51 -5.05 0.81 6.57
C GLY A 51 -4.53 -0.40 5.78
N ALA A 52 -5.44 -1.36 5.53
CA ALA A 52 -5.13 -2.57 4.78
C ALA A 52 -4.99 -2.29 3.28
N LEU A 53 -3.92 -2.77 2.68
CA LEU A 53 -3.76 -2.89 1.24
C LEU A 53 -4.23 -4.28 0.84
N VAL A 54 -5.28 -4.38 0.02
CA VAL A 54 -5.86 -5.66 -0.41
C VAL A 54 -5.83 -5.79 -1.94
N ASN A 55 -5.74 -7.01 -2.44
CA ASN A 55 -5.89 -7.26 -3.88
C ASN A 55 -7.37 -7.32 -4.29
N SER A 56 -7.61 -7.47 -5.59
CA SER A 56 -8.97 -7.60 -6.15
C SER A 56 -9.77 -8.80 -5.64
N LEU A 57 -9.09 -9.79 -5.03
CA LEU A 57 -9.71 -10.95 -4.38
C LEU A 57 -10.01 -10.70 -2.89
N GLY A 58 -9.65 -9.52 -2.36
CA GLY A 58 -9.82 -9.17 -0.96
C GLY A 58 -8.73 -9.71 -0.04
N GLU A 59 -7.64 -10.25 -0.59
CA GLU A 59 -6.52 -10.77 0.18
C GLU A 59 -5.62 -9.64 0.68
N LEU A 60 -5.17 -9.72 1.93
CA LEU A 60 -4.28 -8.72 2.52
C LEU A 60 -2.87 -8.81 1.93
N MET A 61 -2.45 -7.76 1.24
CA MET A 61 -1.14 -7.64 0.59
C MET A 61 -0.14 -6.82 1.40
N GLY A 62 -0.61 -6.02 2.35
CA GLY A 62 0.25 -5.20 3.22
C GLY A 62 -0.51 -4.17 4.03
N ILE A 63 0.24 -3.30 4.71
CA ILE A 63 -0.28 -2.16 5.47
C ILE A 63 0.23 -0.87 4.84
N ASN A 64 -0.67 0.07 4.58
CA ASN A 64 -0.31 1.35 4.00
C ASN A 64 0.55 2.15 4.98
N THR A 65 1.70 2.63 4.52
CA THR A 65 2.50 3.60 5.25
C THR A 65 2.74 4.81 4.35
N PRO A 66 2.51 6.05 4.82
CA PRO A 66 2.95 7.22 4.11
C PRO A 66 4.48 7.16 4.11
N VAL A 67 5.04 7.11 2.91
CA VAL A 67 6.48 7.32 2.73
C VAL A 67 6.68 8.84 2.78
N ILE A 68 7.58 9.29 3.67
CA ILE A 68 8.08 10.67 3.76
C ILE A 68 9.35 10.75 2.92
#